data_AF-A0A1Y1VXV6-F1
#
_entry.id   AF-A0A1Y1VXV6-F1
#
_cell.length_a   1.000
_cell.length_b   1.000
_cell.length_c   1.000
_cell.angle_alpha   90.00
_cell.angle_beta   90.00
_cell.angle_gamma   90.00
#
_symmetry.space_group_name_H-M   'P 1'
#
loop_
_entity.id
_entity.type
_entity.pdbx_description
1 polymer ?
#
loop_
_entity_poly.entity_id
_entity_poly.type
_entity_poly.pdbx_seq_one_letter_code
_entity_poly.pdbx_strand_id
1 'polypeptide(L)'
;MEDKFNGRSNYPYVFLNDEPFEENFMSMPWSMTEGGFFYERWGDSPVHSISAAMFLQKEEVHWFEDIGYLHPGWQHCPSGDAWLKNRRTCDPNDDGSSDTITKGY
;
A
#
# COMPACT_ATOMS: atom_id res chain seq x y z
N MET A 1 8.94 -9.70 7.36
CA MET A 1 8.72 -8.76 6.24
C MET A 1 9.28 -7.40 6.66
N GLU A 2 8.85 -6.93 7.84
CA GLU A 2 9.59 -6.16 8.85
C GLU A 2 11.11 -6.08 8.63
N ASP A 3 11.87 -7.14 8.93
CA ASP A 3 13.34 -7.13 8.87
C ASP A 3 13.93 -6.72 7.52
N LYS A 4 13.22 -7.01 6.42
CA LYS A 4 13.67 -6.70 5.05
C LYS A 4 13.23 -5.31 4.62
N PHE A 5 12.05 -4.88 5.03
CA PHE A 5 11.44 -3.61 4.66
C PHE A 5 11.92 -2.48 5.56
N ASN A 6 11.80 -2.66 6.88
CA ASN A 6 12.18 -1.67 7.88
C ASN A 6 13.70 -1.59 8.11
N GLY A 7 14.46 -2.63 7.76
CA GLY A 7 15.92 -2.64 7.93
C GLY A 7 16.68 -1.58 7.11
N ARG A 8 16.03 -0.96 6.10
CA ARG A 8 16.62 0.09 5.26
C ARG A 8 16.05 1.48 5.50
N SER A 9 14.77 1.56 5.85
CA SER A 9 14.05 2.83 6.00
C SER A 9 13.93 3.29 7.45
N ASN A 10 14.12 2.39 8.42
CA ASN A 10 14.17 2.69 9.86
C ASN A 10 12.95 3.51 10.33
N TYR A 11 11.77 3.10 9.88
CA TYR A 11 10.52 3.65 10.40
C TYR A 11 10.37 3.23 11.86
N PRO A 12 9.92 4.16 12.72
CA PRO A 12 9.73 3.88 14.15
C PRO A 12 8.67 2.81 14.40
N TYR A 13 7.75 2.61 13.45
CA TYR A 13 6.73 1.57 13.47
C TYR A 13 6.53 1.08 12.03
N VAL A 14 6.73 -0.22 11.80
CA VAL A 14 6.10 -0.92 10.68
C VAL A 14 5.25 -1.96 11.39
N PHE A 15 3.94 -1.94 11.14
CA PHE A 15 3.06 -2.98 11.66
C PHE A 15 2.52 -3.71 10.44
N LEU A 16 3.33 -4.62 9.92
CA LEU A 16 2.85 -5.69 9.05
C LEU A 16 2.38 -6.86 9.93
N ASN A 17 1.46 -6.55 10.85
CA ASN A 17 0.78 -7.46 11.77
C ASN A 17 1.67 -8.59 12.34
N ASP A 18 2.42 -8.30 13.40
CA ASP A 18 3.29 -9.29 14.07
C ASP A 18 2.52 -10.33 14.90
N GLU A 19 1.31 -9.96 15.35
CA GLU A 19 0.39 -10.81 16.10
C GLU A 19 -0.81 -11.20 15.22
N PRO A 20 -1.50 -12.33 15.45
CA PRO A 20 -2.71 -12.66 14.72
C PRO A 20 -3.74 -11.52 14.81
N PHE A 21 -4.36 -11.15 13.68
CA PHE A 21 -5.46 -10.20 13.70
C PHE A 21 -6.58 -10.70 14.61
N GLU A 22 -7.28 -9.77 15.27
CA GLU A 22 -8.42 -10.10 16.09
C GLU A 22 -9.52 -10.82 15.26
N GLU A 23 -10.26 -11.72 15.89
CA GLU A 23 -11.27 -12.56 15.21
C GLU A 23 -12.38 -11.71 14.57
N ASN A 24 -12.77 -10.61 15.21
CA ASN A 24 -13.70 -9.62 14.65
C ASN A 24 -13.18 -9.01 13.34
N PHE A 25 -11.91 -8.62 13.27
CA PHE A 25 -11.26 -8.07 12.09
C PHE A 25 -11.19 -9.09 10.96
N MET A 26 -10.96 -10.37 11.28
CA MET A 26 -10.93 -11.44 10.29
C MET A 26 -12.32 -11.89 9.81
N SER A 27 -13.33 -11.87 10.70
CA SER A 27 -14.69 -12.37 10.42
C SER A 27 -15.49 -11.49 9.46
N MET A 28 -15.20 -10.19 9.41
CA MET A 28 -15.97 -9.22 8.64
C MET A 28 -15.65 -9.25 7.13
N PRO A 29 -14.39 -9.28 6.68
CA PRO A 29 -14.06 -9.54 5.29
C PRO A 29 -14.74 -10.82 4.78
N TRP A 30 -14.80 -11.85 5.62
CA TRP A 30 -15.53 -13.09 5.32
C TRP A 30 -17.03 -12.84 5.14
N SER A 31 -17.69 -12.18 6.09
CA SER A 31 -19.12 -11.86 6.01
C SER A 31 -19.46 -10.92 4.84
N MET A 32 -18.61 -9.94 4.54
CA MET A 32 -18.77 -9.03 3.41
C MET A 32 -18.72 -9.78 2.08
N THR A 33 -17.97 -10.88 2.01
CA THR A 33 -17.64 -11.52 0.74
C THR A 33 -18.51 -12.73 0.43
N GLU A 34 -19.52 -13.02 1.26
CA GLU A 34 -20.54 -14.04 1.01
C GLU A 34 -21.23 -13.77 -0.35
N GLY A 35 -20.73 -14.45 -1.38
CA GLY A 35 -21.21 -14.35 -2.75
C GLY A 35 -20.58 -13.23 -3.60
N GLY A 36 -20.07 -12.15 -3.02
CA GLY A 36 -19.52 -10.99 -3.77
C GLY A 36 -18.25 -11.30 -4.59
N PHE A 37 -17.42 -12.25 -4.17
CA PHE A 37 -16.26 -12.68 -4.98
C PHE A 37 -16.61 -13.63 -6.13
N PHE A 38 -17.71 -14.39 -6.00
CA PHE A 38 -18.06 -15.46 -6.94
C PHE A 38 -19.16 -15.05 -7.91
N TYR A 39 -20.15 -14.29 -7.43
CA TYR A 39 -21.28 -13.81 -8.22
C TYR A 39 -21.07 -12.36 -8.70
N GLU A 40 -20.15 -11.62 -8.08
CA GLU A 40 -19.72 -10.28 -8.49
C GLU A 40 -18.19 -10.23 -8.68
N ARG A 41 -17.64 -9.03 -8.89
CA ARG A 41 -16.19 -8.81 -9.11
C ARG A 41 -15.58 -7.97 -8.00
N TRP A 42 -15.82 -8.34 -6.75
CA TRP A 42 -15.19 -7.64 -5.62
C TRP A 42 -13.68 -7.96 -5.64
N GLY A 43 -12.85 -6.93 -5.49
CA GLY A 43 -11.40 -7.09 -5.37
C GLY A 43 -10.98 -7.18 -3.89
N ASP A 44 -9.79 -7.68 -3.63
CA ASP A 44 -9.20 -7.65 -2.28
C ASP A 44 -8.96 -6.21 -1.81
N SER A 45 -8.49 -5.33 -2.71
CA SER A 45 -8.19 -3.93 -2.41
C SER A 45 -9.37 -3.16 -1.79
N PRO A 46 -10.59 -3.14 -2.37
CA PRO A 46 -11.73 -2.48 -1.74
C PRO A 46 -12.17 -3.15 -0.43
N VAL A 47 -12.11 -4.48 -0.32
CA VAL A 47 -12.48 -5.20 0.92
C VAL A 47 -11.52 -4.83 2.06
N HIS A 48 -10.21 -4.85 1.81
CA HIS A 48 -9.20 -4.43 2.79
C HIS A 48 -9.33 -2.95 3.16
N SER A 49 -9.58 -2.08 2.18
CA SER A 49 -9.71 -0.63 2.43
C SER A 49 -10.91 -0.31 3.32
N ILE A 50 -12.05 -0.97 3.10
CA ILE A 50 -13.24 -0.81 3.93
C ILE A 50 -12.99 -1.38 5.33
N SER A 51 -12.37 -2.56 5.43
CA SER A 51 -12.05 -3.18 6.71
C SER A 51 -11.10 -2.31 7.55
N ALA A 52 -10.04 -1.78 6.93
CA ALA A 52 -9.12 -0.85 7.59
C ALA A 52 -9.85 0.43 8.06
N ALA A 53 -10.70 1.01 7.22
CA ALA A 53 -11.45 2.22 7.58
C ALA A 53 -12.49 2.01 8.70
N MET A 54 -13.00 0.78 8.87
CA MET A 54 -13.98 0.45 9.89
C MET A 54 -13.35 0.08 11.24
N PHE A 55 -12.20 -0.60 11.23
CA PHE A 55 -11.65 -1.23 12.43
C PHE A 55 -10.38 -0.60 12.97
N LEU A 56 -9.66 0.16 12.16
CA LEU A 56 -8.46 0.87 12.61
C LEU A 56 -8.79 2.32 12.91
N GLN A 57 -8.14 2.88 13.93
CA GLN A 57 -8.06 4.32 14.11
C GLN A 57 -7.23 4.92 12.98
N LYS A 58 -7.51 6.18 12.65
CA LYS A 58 -6.80 6.88 11.56
C LYS A 58 -5.29 6.88 11.79
N GLU A 59 -4.87 6.97 13.04
CA GLU A 59 -3.48 7.03 13.48
C GLU A 59 -2.75 5.68 13.31
N GLU A 60 -3.50 4.58 13.19
CA GLU A 60 -2.96 3.24 12.93
C GLU A 60 -2.74 2.98 11.44
N VAL A 61 -3.21 3.89 10.56
CA VAL A 61 -3.00 3.82 9.11
C VAL A 61 -1.93 4.82 8.70
N HIS A 62 -0.83 4.32 8.12
CA HIS A 62 0.29 5.14 7.69
C HIS A 62 0.35 5.28 6.17
N TRP A 63 0.51 6.52 5.69
CA TRP A 63 0.78 6.83 4.29
C TRP A 63 2.29 7.09 4.09
N PHE A 64 2.95 6.23 3.32
CA PHE A 64 4.39 6.31 3.08
C PHE A 64 4.72 7.34 1.99
N GLU A 65 4.88 8.61 2.35
CA GLU A 65 5.21 9.70 1.42
C GLU A 65 6.62 9.60 0.81
N ASP A 66 7.53 8.91 1.48
CA ASP A 66 8.96 8.87 1.19
C ASP A 66 9.45 7.59 0.50
N ILE A 67 8.54 6.63 0.26
CA ILE A 67 8.81 5.40 -0.50
C ILE A 67 8.31 5.54 -1.94
N GLY A 68 9.18 5.32 -2.91
CA GLY A 68 8.77 5.22 -4.32
C GLY A 68 8.15 3.86 -4.64
N TYR A 69 7.03 3.87 -5.35
CA TYR A 69 6.34 2.66 -5.81
C TYR A 69 5.79 2.84 -7.23
N LEU A 70 5.92 1.78 -8.02
CA LEU A 70 5.43 1.73 -9.40
C LEU A 70 4.55 0.51 -9.60
N HIS A 71 3.36 0.73 -10.13
CA HIS A 71 2.50 -0.28 -10.73
C HIS A 71 2.16 0.17 -12.15
N PRO A 72 2.04 -0.72 -13.15
CA PRO A 72 1.67 -0.29 -14.49
C PRO A 72 0.43 0.61 -14.49
N GLY A 73 0.56 1.83 -15.03
CA GLY A 73 -0.52 2.84 -15.07
C GLY A 73 -0.63 3.73 -13.83
N TRP A 74 0.19 3.54 -12.80
CA TRP A 74 0.21 4.38 -11.60
C TRP A 74 1.57 4.40 -10.90
N GLN A 75 2.05 5.60 -10.56
CA GLN A 75 3.27 5.78 -9.80
C GLN A 75 3.04 6.66 -8.57
N HIS A 76 3.66 6.27 -7.47
CA HIS A 76 3.92 7.16 -6.34
C HIS A 76 5.41 7.45 -6.30
N CYS A 77 5.79 8.71 -6.52
CA CYS A 77 7.18 9.15 -6.48
C CYS A 77 7.36 10.22 -5.38
N PRO A 78 8.21 9.96 -4.37
CA PRO A 78 8.53 10.93 -3.34
C PRO A 78 9.06 12.24 -3.92
N SER A 79 8.84 13.33 -3.20
CA SER A 79 9.32 14.66 -3.57
C SER A 79 10.30 15.23 -2.54
N GLY A 80 11.04 16.27 -2.92
CA GLY A 80 11.95 17.00 -2.02
C GLY A 80 13.12 16.14 -1.49
N ASP A 81 13.44 16.30 -0.21
CA ASP A 81 14.57 15.63 0.44
C ASP A 81 14.49 14.10 0.39
N ALA A 82 13.28 13.54 0.48
CA ALA A 82 13.07 12.09 0.42
C ALA A 82 13.53 11.53 -0.93
N TRP A 83 13.19 12.21 -2.02
CA TRP A 83 13.62 11.86 -3.37
C TRP A 83 15.14 11.93 -3.55
N LEU A 84 15.76 12.99 -3.02
CA LEU A 84 17.21 13.20 -3.09
C LEU A 84 17.98 12.14 -2.29
N LYS A 85 17.48 11.77 -1.11
CA LYS A 85 18.07 10.76 -0.23
C LYS A 85 17.88 9.35 -0.78
N ASN A 86 16.74 9.06 -1.41
CA ASN A 86 16.41 7.75 -2.00
C ASN A 86 16.82 7.58 -3.47
N ARG A 87 18.03 8.07 -3.81
CA ARG A 87 18.71 7.81 -5.09
C ARG A 87 17.97 8.26 -6.35
N ARG A 88 16.92 9.08 -6.24
CA ARG A 88 16.19 9.67 -7.38
C ARG A 88 15.73 8.62 -8.40
N THR A 89 15.06 7.59 -7.89
CA THR A 89 14.77 6.36 -8.66
C THR A 89 13.58 6.50 -9.62
N CYS A 90 12.73 7.51 -9.44
CA CYS A 90 11.57 7.82 -10.27
C CYS A 90 11.54 9.32 -10.62
N ASP A 91 10.78 9.72 -11.64
CA ASP A 91 10.51 11.13 -11.95
C ASP A 91 9.25 11.61 -11.18
N PRO A 92 9.34 12.63 -10.31
CA PRO A 92 8.18 13.18 -9.60
C PRO A 92 7.10 13.78 -10.51
N ASN A 93 7.43 14.08 -11.77
CA ASN A 93 6.48 14.61 -12.74
C ASN A 93 5.83 13.53 -13.60
N ASP A 94 6.27 12.27 -13.46
CA ASP A 94 5.66 11.13 -14.12
C ASP A 94 4.56 10.54 -13.24
N ASP A 95 3.35 10.50 -13.79
CA ASP A 95 2.17 9.92 -13.14
C ASP A 95 2.13 8.39 -13.24
N GLY A 96 3.09 7.78 -13.95
CA GLY A 96 3.18 6.34 -14.14
C GLY A 96 2.23 5.83 -15.22
N SER A 97 1.70 6.71 -16.08
CA SER A 97 0.93 6.32 -17.25
C SER A 97 1.73 5.32 -18.11
N SER A 98 1.02 4.34 -18.70
CA SER A 98 1.62 3.25 -19.49
C SER A 98 2.51 3.74 -20.64
N ASP A 99 2.27 4.96 -21.11
CA ASP A 99 2.99 5.61 -22.19
C ASP A 99 4.39 6.08 -21.76
N THR A 100 4.65 6.23 -20.46
CA THR A 100 5.98 6.56 -19.92
C THR A 100 6.82 5.32 -19.62
N ILE A 101 6.19 4.24 -19.14
CA ILE A 101 6.86 2.96 -18.77
C ILE A 101 7.51 2.28 -20.00
N THR A 102 6.97 2.50 -21.20
CA THR A 102 7.51 1.94 -22.45
C THR A 102 8.70 2.72 -23.03
N LYS A 103 9.08 3.88 -22.45
CA LYS A 103 10.20 4.71 -22.93
C LYS A 103 11.54 4.47 -22.21
N GLY A 104 11.60 3.48 -21.32
CA GLY A 104 12.73 3.28 -20.40
C GLY A 104 13.37 1.88 -20.40
N TYR A 105 13.40 1.17 -21.53
CA TYR A 105 14.27 0.02 -21.78
C TYR A 105 14.90 0.07 -23.17
#